data_AF-A0A564TFY7-F1
#
_entry.id   AF-A0A564TFY7-F1
#
_cell.length_a   1.000
_cell.length_b   1.000
_cell.length_c   1.000
_cell.angle_alpha   90.00
_cell.angle_beta   90.00
_cell.angle_gamma   90.00
#
_symmetry.space_group_name_H-M   'P 1'
#
loop_
_entity.id
_entity.type
_entity.pdbx_description
1 polymer ?
#
loop_
_entity_poly.entity_id
_entity_poly.type
_entity_poly.pdbx_seq_one_letter_code
_entity_poly.pdbx_strand_id
1 'polypeptide(L)' 'MELSEALHFVESLGLDEKTIDFSEFTDEQLLETSITLDLLSLDEAEAFELELAKRQLTEKYFLMRKPKTGA' A
#
# COMPACT_ATOMS: atom_id res chain seq x y z
N MET A 1 -18.68 24.21 -17.78
CA MET A 1 -18.85 23.32 -16.63
C MET A 1 -18.60 24.18 -15.42
N GLU A 2 -19.61 24.30 -14.57
CA GLU A 2 -19.49 25.04 -13.31
C GLU A 2 -18.66 24.22 -12.32
N LEU A 3 -17.91 24.89 -11.44
CA LEU A 3 -17.04 24.22 -10.45
C LEU A 3 -17.81 23.20 -9.59
N SER A 4 -19.07 23.51 -9.29
CA SER A 4 -19.99 22.64 -8.56
C SER A 4 -20.35 21.36 -9.32
N GLU A 5 -20.45 21.40 -10.64
CA GLU A 5 -20.67 20.19 -11.46
C GLU A 5 -19.42 19.31 -11.49
N ALA A 6 -18.23 19.93 -11.55
CA ALA A 6 -16.96 19.19 -11.52
C ALA A 6 -16.75 18.47 -10.17
N LEU A 7 -17.06 19.13 -9.05
CA LEU A 7 -16.94 18.53 -7.71
C LEU A 7 -17.96 17.40 -7.49
N HIS A 8 -19.21 17.60 -7.92
CA HIS A 8 -20.25 16.56 -7.82
C HIS A 8 -19.95 15.36 -8.72
N PHE A 9 -19.30 15.56 -9.87
CA PHE A 9 -18.81 14.47 -10.71
C PHE A 9 -17.73 13.67 -9.96
N VAL A 10 -16.74 14.35 -9.36
CA VAL A 10 -15.67 13.70 -8.59
C VAL A 10 -16.22 12.91 -7.40
N GLU A 11 -17.17 13.44 -6.65
CA GLU A 11 -17.83 12.71 -5.55
C GLU A 11 -18.65 11.52 -6.08
N SER A 12 -19.30 11.65 -7.24
CA SER A 12 -20.07 10.58 -7.87
C SER A 12 -19.22 9.45 -8.46
N LEU A 13 -17.91 9.67 -8.65
CA LEU A 13 -17.01 8.63 -9.13
C LEU A 13 -16.84 7.48 -8.13
N GLY A 14 -17.38 7.61 -6.90
CA GLY A 14 -17.27 6.55 -5.91
C GLY A 14 -15.81 6.19 -5.69
N LEU A 15 -14.95 7.21 -5.66
CA LEU A 15 -13.59 7.12 -5.16
C LEU A 15 -13.68 6.91 -3.64
N ASP A 16 -14.38 5.86 -3.21
CA ASP A 16 -13.99 5.19 -1.98
C ASP A 16 -12.55 4.78 -2.24
N GLU A 17 -11.61 5.60 -1.76
CA GLU A 17 -10.30 5.11 -1.35
C GLU A 17 -10.59 4.03 -0.32
N LYS A 18 -10.91 2.82 -0.80
CA LYS A 18 -10.87 1.63 0.02
C LYS A 18 -9.40 1.43 0.32
N THR A 19 -8.95 2.13 1.36
CA THR A 19 -7.65 1.93 1.97
C THR A 19 -7.50 0.43 2.15
N ILE A 20 -6.49 -0.14 1.50
CA ILE A 20 -6.24 -1.57 1.56
C ILE A 20 -6.05 -1.95 3.03
N ASP A 21 -6.88 -2.86 3.54
CA ASP A 21 -6.73 -3.34 4.91
C ASP A 21 -5.68 -4.45 4.95
N PHE A 22 -4.44 -4.07 5.21
CA PHE A 22 -3.31 -4.99 5.33
C PHE A 22 -3.43 -5.94 6.53
N SER A 23 -4.34 -5.70 7.48
CA SER A 23 -4.54 -6.61 8.61
C SER A 23 -5.13 -7.95 8.18
N GLU A 24 -5.88 -7.99 7.08
CA GLU A 24 -6.42 -9.23 6.51
C GLU A 24 -5.39 -10.05 5.72
N PHE A 25 -4.23 -9.45 5.42
CA PHE A 25 -3.19 -10.12 4.64
C PHE A 25 -2.47 -11.16 5.49
N THR A 26 -2.04 -12.24 4.84
CA THR A 26 -1.10 -13.20 5.44
C THR A 26 0.33 -12.66 5.37
N ASP A 27 1.20 -13.20 6.22
CA ASP A 27 2.61 -12.81 6.26
C ASP A 27 3.32 -13.00 4.90
N GLU A 28 2.94 -14.05 4.15
CA GLU A 28 3.48 -14.31 2.82
C GLU A 28 3.01 -13.27 1.80
N GLN A 29 1.72 -12.92 1.82
CA GLN A 29 1.17 -11.87 0.97
C GLN A 29 1.82 -10.52 1.26
N LEU A 30 2.01 -10.17 2.54
CA LEU A 30 2.72 -8.96 2.93
C LEU A 30 4.17 -8.95 2.42
N LEU A 31 4.85 -10.09 2.41
CA LEU A 31 6.23 -10.17 1.91
C LEU A 31 6.33 -10.01 0.38
N GLU A 32 5.31 -10.48 -0.34
CA GLU A 32 5.22 -10.36 -1.80
C GLU A 32 4.80 -8.95 -2.26
N THR A 33 3.90 -8.27 -1.53
CA THR A 33 3.40 -6.93 -1.86
C THR A 33 4.52 -5.92 -1.98
N SER A 34 4.60 -5.21 -3.11
CA SER A 34 5.64 -4.22 -3.40
C SER A 34 5.19 -2.80 -3.11
N ILE A 35 5.74 -2.19 -2.05
CA ILE A 35 5.53 -0.77 -1.70
C ILE A 35 5.63 0.18 -2.90
N THR A 36 6.59 -0.05 -3.81
CA THR A 36 6.86 0.87 -4.91
C THR A 36 6.05 0.61 -6.18
N LEU A 37 5.30 -0.49 -6.23
CA LEU A 37 4.63 -0.95 -7.46
C LEU A 37 3.14 -1.24 -7.25
N ASP A 38 2.76 -1.66 -6.05
CA ASP A 38 1.42 -2.12 -5.69
C ASP A 38 0.67 -1.14 -4.77
N LEU A 39 1.36 -0.16 -4.16
CA LEU A 39 0.74 0.85 -3.30
C LEU A 39 0.57 2.16 -4.07
N LEU A 40 -0.66 2.69 -4.06
CA LEU A 40 -1.09 3.78 -4.92
C LEU A 40 -1.06 5.14 -4.20
N SER A 41 -0.92 5.14 -2.87
CA SER A 41 -0.89 6.33 -2.02
C SER A 41 0.16 6.25 -0.89
N LEU A 42 0.52 7.42 -0.34
CA LEU A 42 1.38 7.53 0.84
C LEU A 42 0.75 6.88 2.08
N ASP A 43 -0.56 7.02 2.24
CA ASP A 43 -1.30 6.48 3.38
C ASP A 43 -1.32 4.94 3.36
N GLU A 44 -1.46 4.33 2.17
CA GLU A 44 -1.32 2.88 2.00
C GLU A 44 0.10 2.39 2.29
N ALA A 45 1.12 3.15 1.88
CA ALA A 45 2.51 2.84 2.19
C ALA A 45 2.77 2.86 3.70
N GLU A 46 2.26 3.87 4.41
CA GLU A 46 2.40 3.97 5.86
C GLU A 46 1.64 2.83 6.58
N ALA A 47 0.40 2.52 6.15
CA ALA A 47 -0.38 1.43 6.70
C ALA A 47 0.29 0.06 6.51
N PHE A 48 0.89 -0.16 5.33
CA PHE A 48 1.62 -1.38 5.03
C PHE A 48 2.91 -1.51 5.86
N GLU A 49 3.70 -0.44 5.99
CA GLU A 49 4.89 -0.43 6.84
C GLU A 49 4.54 -0.68 8.32
N LEU A 50 3.44 -0.11 8.81
CA LEU A 50 2.94 -0.36 10.16
C LEU A 50 2.57 -1.82 10.39
N GLU A 51 1.88 -2.47 9.43
CA GLU A 51 1.51 -3.87 9.56
C GLU A 51 2.74 -4.81 9.47
N LEU A 52 3.71 -4.50 8.60
CA LEU A 52 5.00 -5.20 8.57
C LEU A 52 5.75 -5.07 9.91
N ALA A 53 5.78 -3.87 10.49
CA ALA A 53 6.47 -3.62 11.76
C ALA A 53 5.78 -4.35 12.93
N LYS A 54 4.44 -4.32 12.97
CA LYS A 54 3.62 -5.02 13.97
C LYS A 54 3.87 -6.53 13.98
N ARG A 55 4.09 -7.13 12.80
CA ARG A 55 4.39 -8.55 12.64
C ARG A 55 5.89 -8.88 12.62
N GLN A 56 6.75 -7.88 12.85
CA GLN A 56 8.21 -8.02 12.81
C GLN A 56 8.76 -8.56 11.48
N LEU A 57 8.06 -8.30 10.37
CA LEU A 57 8.41 -8.76 9.03
C LEU A 57 9.29 -7.76 8.26
N THR A 58 9.45 -6.54 8.76
CA THR A 58 10.19 -5.45 8.12
C THR A 58 11.58 -5.87 7.64
N GLU A 59 12.38 -6.50 8.50
CA GLU A 59 13.73 -6.92 8.15
C GLU A 59 13.73 -8.01 7.05
N LYS A 60 12.84 -8.99 7.17
CA LYS A 60 12.66 -10.08 6.19
C LYS A 60 12.21 -9.52 4.83
N TYR A 61 11.28 -8.58 4.84
CA TYR A 61 10.79 -7.88 3.66
C TYR A 61 11.92 -7.17 2.91
N PHE A 62 12.74 -6.37 3.61
CA PHE A 62 13.88 -5.68 3.00
C PHE A 62 14.98 -6.64 2.54
N LEU A 63 15.24 -7.73 3.27
CA LEU A 63 16.21 -8.74 2.86
C LEU A 63 15.82 -9.44 1.54
N MET A 64 14.53 -9.71 1.33
CA MET A 64 14.03 -10.30 0.08
C MET A 64 14.18 -9.36 -1.13
N ARG A 65 14.12 -8.04 -0.89
CA ARG A 65 14.16 -7.01 -1.93
C ARG A 65 15.55 -6.42 -2.17
N LYS A 66 16.46 -6.60 -1.22
CA LYS A 66 17.87 -6.26 -1.45
C LYS A 66 18.33 -7.11 -2.64
N PRO A 67 18.81 -6.48 -3.73
CA PRO A 67 19.48 -7.24 -4.77
C PRO A 67 20.57 -8.05 -4.07
N LYS A 68 20.62 -9.36 -4.34
CA LYS A 68 21.79 -10.16 -3.99
C LYS A 68 22.93 -9.54 -4.77
N THR A 69 23.61 -8.56 -4.18
CA THR A 69 24.93 -8.14 -4.61
C THR A 69 25.79 -9.38 -4.41
N GLY A 70 25.88 -10.17 -5.48
CA GLY A 70 26.80 -11.28 -5.59
C GLY A 70 28.20 -10.74 -5.30
N ALA A 71 28.83 -11.36 -4.32
CA ALA A 71 30.27 -11.35 -4.18
C ALA A 71 30.90 -12.08 -5.38
#